data_AF-A0AB40DMU3-F1
#
_entry.id   AF-A0AB40DMU3-F1
#
_cell.length_a   1.000
_cell.length_b   1.000
_cell.length_c   1.000
_cell.angle_alpha   90.00
_cell.angle_beta   90.00
_cell.angle_gamma   90.00
#
_symmetry.space_group_name_H-M   'P 1'
#
loop_
_entity.id
_entity.type
_entity.pdbx_description
1 polymer ?
#
loop_
_entity_poly.entity_id
_entity_poly.type
_entity_poly.pdbx_seq_one_letter_code
_entity_poly.pdbx_strand_id
1 'polypeptide(L)'
;MARGLTLDDSHSQLLFLMVGGLLIVGLAIVDSLECYACDSAENSECATRPGQQLEVEECSQANDECVISISAGLTRRGCLARLYPNGYCAAPCDRCNTSLCNRHVYPTDRLRCYQCSGAECIDVASSPQYLLPCPVYKEGDRCYTNLYHLSNTMRGCEATNIPDSCPHVCLKCNYNGCNTEKTITESRCLQCTHNRLSPNPDCLRNQVESEDAQPRCSLDNTTVTHCVNRVMYGHRENCFTYQNTQTELVQRGCSTTMGFYSSGVVTQCHGEFCNANCQDIVCAACNSTADPGCRAGRNLPTEKCAAGTTACYSCEQG
;
A
#
# COMPACT_ATOMS: atom_id res chain seq x y z
N MET A 1 6.28 4.16 -92.51
CA MET A 1 7.31 4.72 -93.42
C MET A 1 8.57 4.93 -92.61
N ALA A 2 9.56 4.10 -92.87
CA ALA A 2 10.92 4.25 -92.35
C ALA A 2 11.57 5.49 -92.96
N ARG A 3 12.43 6.15 -92.19
CA ARG A 3 13.67 6.77 -92.68
C ARG A 3 14.53 7.13 -91.47
N GLY A 4 15.55 6.30 -91.24
CA GLY A 4 16.70 6.69 -90.45
C GLY A 4 17.57 7.68 -91.22
N LEU A 5 18.40 8.40 -90.47
CA LEU A 5 19.64 9.00 -90.95
C LEU A 5 20.71 8.69 -89.90
N THR A 6 21.69 7.94 -90.36
CA THR A 6 22.96 7.62 -89.71
C THR A 6 24.03 8.64 -90.13
N LEU A 7 24.94 8.94 -89.21
CA LEU A 7 26.34 9.39 -89.39
C LEU A 7 26.96 9.14 -88.00
N ASP A 8 27.75 8.10 -87.71
CA ASP A 8 29.06 7.71 -88.26
C ASP A 8 30.00 8.93 -88.39
N ASP A 9 31.20 8.99 -87.82
CA ASP A 9 32.04 7.95 -87.21
C ASP A 9 33.17 8.62 -86.39
N SER A 10 33.69 7.88 -85.41
CA SER A 10 35.07 7.81 -84.88
C SER A 10 35.98 9.05 -84.89
N HIS A 11 36.54 9.40 -83.72
CA HIS A 11 37.98 9.18 -83.51
C HIS A 11 38.44 9.34 -82.05
N SER A 12 39.23 8.34 -81.65
CA SER A 12 40.34 8.41 -80.69
C SER A 12 40.05 8.26 -79.19
N GLN A 13 40.06 6.99 -78.79
CA GLN A 13 40.47 6.55 -77.46
C GLN A 13 41.92 6.97 -77.12
N LEU A 14 42.18 7.01 -75.80
CA LEU A 14 43.46 7.01 -75.10
C LEU A 14 44.27 8.32 -75.12
N LEU A 15 44.26 9.06 -74.00
CA LEU A 15 45.44 9.18 -73.12
C LEU A 15 45.16 10.01 -71.85
N PHE A 16 45.70 9.51 -70.72
CA PHE A 16 46.03 10.18 -69.46
C PHE A 16 44.95 10.49 -68.40
N LEU A 17 44.96 9.60 -67.39
CA LEU A 17 44.86 9.81 -65.94
C LEU A 17 45.04 11.26 -65.42
N MET A 18 44.42 11.50 -64.25
CA MET A 18 44.49 12.66 -63.34
C MET A 18 43.52 13.78 -63.75
N VAL A 19 42.46 14.14 -63.00
CA VAL A 19 42.44 14.48 -61.57
C VAL A 19 41.06 14.15 -61.00
N GLY A 20 41.03 13.31 -59.97
CA GLY A 20 39.89 13.18 -59.07
C GLY A 20 39.74 14.45 -58.24
N GLY A 21 38.58 15.08 -58.37
CA GLY A 21 38.15 16.20 -57.52
C GLY A 21 36.70 15.98 -57.11
N LEU A 22 36.42 14.84 -56.47
CA LEU A 22 35.19 14.70 -55.69
C LEU A 22 35.27 15.71 -54.54
N LEU A 23 34.57 16.83 -54.70
CA LEU A 23 34.24 17.75 -53.62
C LEU A 23 33.20 17.05 -52.73
N ILE A 24 33.64 16.04 -51.97
CA ILE A 24 32.92 15.59 -50.78
C ILE A 24 33.20 16.66 -49.74
N VAL A 25 32.34 17.67 -49.69
CA VAL A 25 32.17 18.48 -48.48
C VAL A 25 31.79 17.47 -47.41
N GLY A 26 32.76 17.06 -46.61
CA GLY A 26 32.50 16.33 -45.38
C GLY A 26 31.66 17.25 -44.51
N LEU A 27 30.33 17.07 -44.55
CA LEU A 27 29.50 17.37 -43.42
C LEU A 27 30.03 16.47 -42.30
N ALA A 28 31.00 16.99 -41.54
CA ALA A 28 31.19 16.50 -40.20
C ALA A 28 29.83 16.66 -39.53
N ILE A 29 29.13 15.55 -39.36
CA ILE A 29 28.03 15.45 -38.42
C ILE A 29 28.71 15.71 -37.08
N VAL A 30 28.75 16.98 -36.68
CA VAL A 30 29.00 17.34 -35.30
C VAL A 30 27.74 16.86 -34.60
N ASP A 31 27.79 15.67 -34.00
CA ASP A 31 26.74 15.29 -33.05
C ASP A 31 26.74 16.37 -31.99
N SER A 32 25.71 17.21 -32.02
CA SER A 32 25.50 18.19 -30.98
C SER A 32 25.12 17.46 -29.70
N LEU A 33 25.76 17.84 -28.60
CA LEU A 33 25.48 17.22 -27.31
C LEU A 33 24.09 17.68 -26.85
N GLU A 34 23.17 16.75 -26.64
CA GLU A 34 21.86 17.03 -26.08
C GLU A 34 21.82 16.64 -24.60
N CYS A 35 21.26 17.49 -23.74
CA CYS A 35 21.15 17.22 -22.32
C CYS A 35 19.71 17.38 -21.85
N TYR A 36 19.28 16.60 -20.85
CA TYR A 36 18.07 16.93 -20.13
C TYR A 36 18.25 18.27 -19.42
N ALA A 37 17.27 19.16 -19.54
CA ALA A 37 17.25 20.50 -18.97
C ALA A 37 16.01 20.67 -18.10
N CYS A 38 16.20 20.82 -16.78
CA CYS A 38 15.09 21.04 -15.85
C CYS A 38 15.57 21.54 -14.49
N ASP A 39 14.66 22.15 -13.73
CA ASP A 39 14.83 22.49 -12.32
C ASP A 39 13.68 21.88 -11.51
N SER A 40 13.99 21.15 -10.44
CA SER A 40 12.98 20.55 -9.57
C SER A 40 12.18 21.55 -8.74
N ALA A 41 12.61 22.82 -8.69
CA ALA A 41 11.80 23.93 -8.15
C ALA A 41 10.57 24.21 -9.02
N GLU A 42 10.70 24.06 -10.34
CA GLU A 42 9.65 24.34 -11.31
C GLU A 42 8.85 23.07 -11.65
N ASN A 43 9.57 21.96 -11.83
CA ASN A 43 8.97 20.66 -12.08
C ASN A 43 9.63 19.56 -11.25
N SER A 44 8.93 19.08 -10.22
CA SER A 44 9.41 18.00 -9.34
C SER A 44 9.82 16.71 -10.08
N GLU A 45 9.30 16.45 -11.28
CA GLU A 45 9.68 15.30 -12.10
C GLU A 45 11.17 15.31 -12.50
N CYS A 46 11.80 16.48 -12.51
CA CYS A 46 13.25 16.62 -12.69
C CYS A 46 14.06 15.79 -11.67
N ALA A 47 13.52 15.66 -10.45
CA ALA A 47 14.09 14.89 -9.35
C ALA A 47 13.51 13.47 -9.26
N THR A 48 12.20 13.31 -9.52
CA THR A 48 11.44 12.08 -9.19
C THR A 48 11.27 11.12 -10.37
N ARG A 49 11.26 11.61 -11.62
CA ARG A 49 10.99 10.81 -12.82
C ARG A 49 11.95 11.18 -13.95
N PRO A 50 13.27 11.01 -13.75
CA PRO A 50 14.22 11.44 -14.75
C PRO A 50 14.11 10.57 -16.01
N GLY A 51 14.09 11.23 -17.18
CA GLY A 51 13.95 10.59 -18.48
C GLY A 51 12.52 10.39 -18.99
N GLN A 52 11.49 10.74 -18.20
CA GLN A 52 10.10 10.80 -18.69
C GLN A 52 9.72 12.26 -18.94
N GLN A 53 9.51 12.64 -20.20
CA GLN A 53 8.94 13.93 -20.60
C GLN A 53 9.65 15.16 -20.00
N LEU A 54 10.96 15.06 -19.74
CA LEU A 54 11.77 16.22 -19.38
C LEU A 54 12.18 16.98 -20.64
N GLU A 55 12.30 18.29 -20.52
CA GLU A 55 12.82 19.12 -21.60
C GLU A 55 14.27 18.74 -21.91
N VAL A 56 14.63 18.88 -23.18
CA VAL A 56 15.96 18.62 -23.70
C VAL A 56 16.48 19.91 -24.31
N GLU A 57 17.74 20.21 -24.07
CA GLU A 57 18.44 21.31 -24.70
C GLU A 57 19.66 20.83 -25.49
N GLU A 58 20.02 21.59 -26.52
CA GLU A 58 21.22 21.37 -27.32
C GLU A 58 22.36 22.26 -26.77
N CYS A 59 23.50 21.65 -26.44
CA CYS A 59 24.64 22.37 -25.91
C CYS A 59 25.41 23.08 -27.03
N SER A 60 25.54 24.40 -26.90
CA SER A 60 26.12 25.26 -27.94
C SER A 60 27.65 25.31 -27.95
N GLN A 61 28.32 24.91 -26.87
CA GLN A 61 29.78 24.94 -26.77
C GLN A 61 30.41 23.63 -27.27
N ALA A 62 31.51 23.74 -28.02
CA ALA A 62 32.29 22.58 -28.39
C ALA A 62 32.91 21.95 -27.12
N ASN A 63 32.73 20.63 -26.97
CA ASN A 63 33.14 19.87 -25.77
C ASN A 63 32.43 20.29 -24.47
N ASP A 64 31.20 20.79 -24.55
CA ASP A 64 30.33 20.94 -23.38
C ASP A 64 30.02 19.56 -22.74
N GLU A 65 29.42 19.57 -21.56
CA GLU A 65 29.03 18.36 -20.84
C GLU A 65 27.63 18.50 -20.27
N CYS A 66 26.90 17.39 -20.17
CA CYS A 66 25.68 17.35 -19.40
C CYS A 66 26.01 17.28 -17.91
N VAL A 67 25.21 18.01 -17.14
CA VAL A 67 25.33 18.11 -15.70
C VAL A 67 24.04 17.66 -15.04
N ILE A 68 24.20 17.01 -13.90
CA ILE A 68 23.20 16.96 -12.86
C ILE A 68 23.80 17.46 -11.56
N SER A 69 23.12 18.40 -10.91
CA SER A 69 23.59 19.03 -9.68
C SER A 69 22.47 19.14 -8.65
N ILE A 70 22.88 19.27 -7.39
CA ILE A 70 21.96 19.53 -6.29
C ILE A 70 22.33 20.83 -5.61
N SER A 71 21.38 21.74 -5.52
CA SER A 71 21.52 23.03 -4.84
C SER A 71 20.35 23.21 -3.89
N ALA A 72 20.62 23.39 -2.59
CA ALA A 72 19.59 23.49 -1.55
C ALA A 72 18.56 22.32 -1.59
N GLY A 73 19.03 21.11 -1.92
CA GLY A 73 18.22 19.90 -2.04
C GLY A 73 17.46 19.75 -3.36
N LEU A 74 17.43 20.78 -4.21
CA LEU A 74 16.77 20.79 -5.51
C LEU A 74 17.71 20.26 -6.61
N THR A 75 17.15 19.50 -7.55
CA THR A 75 17.88 18.89 -8.67
C THR A 75 17.84 19.82 -9.87
N ARG A 76 19.00 20.07 -10.47
CA ARG A 76 19.11 20.79 -11.75
C ARG A 76 19.83 19.95 -12.78
N ARG A 77 19.30 19.93 -14.00
CA ARG A 77 19.88 19.25 -15.15
C ARG A 77 20.10 20.24 -16.29
N GLY A 78 21.17 20.07 -17.06
CA GLY A 78 21.45 20.89 -18.23
C GLY A 78 22.88 20.78 -18.73
N CYS A 79 23.21 21.57 -19.75
CA CYS A 79 24.56 21.81 -20.21
C CYS A 79 25.38 22.55 -19.14
N LEU A 80 26.65 22.17 -18.99
CA LEU A 80 27.57 22.76 -18.02
C LEU A 80 27.74 24.25 -18.27
N ALA A 81 27.97 24.67 -19.52
CA ALA A 81 28.19 26.07 -19.85
C ALA A 81 27.00 26.99 -19.48
N ARG A 82 25.77 26.47 -19.52
CA ARG A 82 24.57 27.21 -19.13
C ARG A 82 24.40 27.31 -17.62
N LEU A 83 24.51 26.18 -16.93
CA LEU A 83 24.29 26.11 -15.48
C LEU A 83 25.47 26.69 -14.67
N TYR A 84 26.68 26.52 -15.19
CA TYR A 84 27.94 26.91 -14.55
C TYR A 84 28.86 27.56 -15.59
N PRO A 85 28.64 28.85 -15.94
CA PRO A 85 29.42 29.53 -16.98
C PRO A 85 30.93 29.63 -16.71
N ASN A 86 31.34 29.46 -15.45
CA ASN A 86 32.75 29.38 -15.03
C ASN A 86 33.35 27.96 -15.15
N GLY A 87 32.57 26.98 -15.63
CA GLY A 87 32.94 25.56 -15.72
C GLY A 87 33.04 24.83 -14.38
N TYR A 88 32.74 25.51 -13.27
CA TYR A 88 32.91 24.97 -11.91
C TYR A 88 31.57 24.52 -11.33
N CYS A 89 31.35 23.20 -11.32
CA CYS A 89 30.21 22.56 -10.70
C CYS A 89 30.60 21.96 -9.35
N ALA A 90 30.23 22.61 -8.24
CA ALA A 90 30.55 22.13 -6.90
C ALA A 90 29.70 20.91 -6.51
N ALA A 91 30.30 19.97 -5.77
CA ALA A 91 29.58 18.80 -5.26
C ALA A 91 28.41 19.20 -4.34
N PRO A 92 27.24 18.53 -4.40
CA PRO A 92 26.96 17.33 -5.20
C PRO A 92 26.65 17.69 -6.66
N CYS A 93 27.53 17.23 -7.56
CA CYS A 93 27.42 17.41 -9.00
C CYS A 93 28.04 16.22 -9.74
N ASP A 94 27.36 15.75 -10.79
CA ASP A 94 27.84 14.72 -11.71
C ASP A 94 27.80 15.26 -13.15
N ARG A 95 28.79 14.82 -13.95
CA ARG A 95 29.08 15.33 -15.30
C ARG A 95 29.28 14.16 -16.25
N CYS A 96 28.77 14.29 -17.46
CA CYS A 96 28.93 13.28 -18.50
C CYS A 96 28.89 13.90 -19.89
N ASN A 97 29.48 13.24 -20.88
CA ASN A 97 29.80 13.81 -22.20
C ASN A 97 29.12 13.09 -23.37
N THR A 98 28.05 12.35 -23.10
CA THR A 98 27.23 11.68 -24.13
C THR A 98 25.81 12.22 -24.10
N SER A 99 25.12 12.26 -25.25
CA SER A 99 23.78 12.83 -25.30
C SER A 99 22.82 12.11 -24.34
N LEU A 100 22.04 12.90 -23.60
CA LEU A 100 21.02 12.47 -22.64
C LEU A 100 21.56 11.60 -21.49
N CYS A 101 22.87 11.69 -21.19
CA CYS A 101 23.50 10.88 -20.15
C CYS A 101 23.07 11.26 -18.72
N ASN A 102 22.67 12.51 -18.52
CA ASN A 102 22.18 13.04 -17.25
C ASN A 102 20.71 12.64 -17.00
N ARG A 103 20.34 11.37 -17.21
CA ARG A 103 18.97 10.84 -17.08
C ARG A 103 18.70 10.02 -15.81
N HIS A 104 19.74 9.77 -15.02
CA HIS A 104 19.64 8.90 -13.86
C HIS A 104 19.15 9.66 -12.61
N VAL A 105 18.65 8.95 -11.60
CA VAL A 105 18.32 9.54 -10.29
C VAL A 105 19.62 9.90 -9.58
N TYR A 106 19.73 11.15 -9.12
CA TYR A 106 20.92 11.67 -8.46
C TYR A 106 20.57 12.31 -7.11
N PRO A 107 21.32 12.02 -6.03
CA PRO A 107 22.41 11.05 -5.99
C PRO A 107 21.84 9.62 -6.10
N THR A 108 22.69 8.63 -6.37
CA THR A 108 22.22 7.26 -6.66
C THR A 108 21.49 6.61 -5.47
N ASP A 109 21.84 7.03 -4.25
CA ASP A 109 21.26 6.61 -2.97
C ASP A 109 20.10 7.50 -2.49
N ARG A 110 19.58 8.40 -3.35
CA ARG A 110 18.40 9.22 -3.03
C ARG A 110 17.24 8.32 -2.57
N LEU A 111 16.77 8.58 -1.34
CA LEU A 111 15.68 7.86 -0.71
C LEU A 111 14.43 7.83 -1.61
N ARG A 112 13.80 6.66 -1.68
CA ARG A 112 12.54 6.45 -2.41
C ARG A 112 11.43 6.11 -1.43
N CYS A 113 10.33 6.84 -1.53
CA CYS A 113 9.15 6.65 -0.70
C CYS A 113 7.93 6.51 -1.58
N TYR A 114 6.91 5.81 -1.08
CA TYR A 114 5.57 5.95 -1.65
C TYR A 114 5.09 7.38 -1.43
N GLN A 115 4.68 8.05 -2.51
CA GLN A 115 4.27 9.45 -2.55
C GLN A 115 2.89 9.55 -3.19
N CYS A 116 1.86 9.76 -2.39
CA CYS A 116 0.48 9.88 -2.85
C CYS A 116 -0.44 10.42 -1.73
N SER A 117 -1.67 10.84 -2.06
CA SER A 117 -2.68 11.25 -1.08
C SER A 117 -4.09 10.87 -1.50
N GLY A 118 -4.82 10.14 -0.66
CA GLY A 118 -6.20 9.77 -0.92
C GLY A 118 -6.54 8.35 -0.47
N ALA A 119 -7.57 7.77 -1.07
CA ALA A 119 -8.02 6.41 -0.79
C ALA A 119 -7.11 5.37 -1.46
N GLU A 120 -6.54 5.70 -2.62
CA GLU A 120 -5.57 4.89 -3.36
C GLU A 120 -4.23 4.72 -2.62
N CYS A 121 -4.00 5.51 -1.57
CA CYS A 121 -2.82 5.44 -0.72
C CYS A 121 -2.96 4.53 0.49
N ILE A 122 -4.17 3.99 0.73
CA ILE A 122 -4.41 3.07 1.84
C ILE A 122 -3.57 1.80 1.65
N ASP A 123 -3.54 1.28 0.42
CA ASP A 123 -2.79 0.10 0.04
C ASP A 123 -1.97 0.41 -1.23
N VAL A 124 -0.65 0.50 -1.06
CA VAL A 124 0.28 0.85 -2.14
C VAL A 124 1.12 -0.35 -2.60
N ALA A 125 0.88 -1.54 -2.05
CA ALA A 125 1.69 -2.73 -2.32
C ALA A 125 1.69 -3.11 -3.81
N SER A 126 0.57 -2.88 -4.50
CA SER A 126 0.42 -3.11 -5.95
C SER A 126 0.59 -1.84 -6.80
N SER A 127 1.07 -0.73 -6.22
CA SER A 127 1.12 0.59 -6.86
C SER A 127 2.56 1.13 -6.97
N PRO A 128 3.45 0.46 -7.72
CA PRO A 128 4.86 0.85 -7.83
C PRO A 128 5.07 2.24 -8.45
N GLN A 129 4.09 2.75 -9.20
CA GLN A 129 4.12 4.10 -9.79
C GLN A 129 4.19 5.23 -8.75
N TYR A 130 3.82 4.95 -7.49
CA TYR A 130 3.93 5.90 -6.39
C TYR A 130 5.26 5.81 -5.65
N LEU A 131 6.08 4.77 -5.88
CA LEU A 131 7.40 4.64 -5.28
C LEU A 131 8.40 5.52 -6.04
N LEU A 132 8.54 6.76 -5.59
CA LEU A 132 9.32 7.79 -6.26
C LEU A 132 10.50 8.25 -5.39
N PRO A 133 11.63 8.67 -5.98
CA PRO A 133 12.68 9.41 -5.27
C PRO A 133 12.11 10.64 -4.57
N CYS A 134 12.64 11.00 -3.41
CA CYS A 134 12.22 12.22 -2.71
C CYS A 134 12.54 13.47 -3.57
N PRO A 135 11.58 14.39 -3.78
CA PRO A 135 11.78 15.56 -4.63
C PRO A 135 12.91 16.46 -4.12
N VAL A 136 12.98 16.66 -2.81
CA VAL A 136 14.08 17.34 -2.13
C VAL A 136 15.07 16.30 -1.64
N TYR A 137 16.34 16.44 -2.03
CA TYR A 137 17.42 15.64 -1.45
C TYR A 137 17.83 16.23 -0.11
N LYS A 138 17.73 15.41 0.94
CA LYS A 138 18.28 15.70 2.26
C LYS A 138 18.92 14.42 2.79
N GLU A 139 20.16 14.53 3.24
CA GLU A 139 20.83 13.42 3.90
C GLU A 139 20.05 13.05 5.18
N GLY A 140 19.80 11.75 5.38
CA GLY A 140 19.00 11.27 6.51
C GLY A 140 17.51 11.63 6.44
N ASP A 141 16.97 11.93 5.25
CA ASP A 141 15.52 12.05 5.06
C ASP A 141 14.78 10.75 5.43
N ARG A 142 13.47 10.86 5.66
CA ARG A 142 12.62 9.75 6.07
C ARG A 142 11.34 9.73 5.24
N CYS A 143 10.87 8.54 4.95
CA CYS A 143 9.51 8.38 4.46
C CYS A 143 8.53 8.56 5.61
N TYR A 144 7.35 9.10 5.33
CA TYR A 144 6.25 9.14 6.27
C TYR A 144 4.98 8.50 5.71
N THR A 145 4.13 8.07 6.64
CA THR A 145 2.73 7.72 6.43
C THR A 145 1.90 8.48 7.45
N ASN A 146 0.92 9.25 6.97
CA ASN A 146 -0.02 10.01 7.79
C ASN A 146 -1.45 9.57 7.49
N LEU A 147 -2.23 9.29 8.54
CA LEU A 147 -3.63 8.91 8.42
C LEU A 147 -4.49 10.05 8.95
N TYR A 148 -5.21 10.73 8.06
CA TYR A 148 -6.16 11.78 8.47
C TYR A 148 -7.52 11.19 8.85
N HIS A 149 -7.98 10.20 8.07
CA HIS A 149 -9.27 9.54 8.22
C HIS A 149 -9.21 8.12 7.67
N LEU A 150 -10.23 7.30 7.98
CA LEU A 150 -10.40 5.92 7.47
C LEU A 150 -10.49 5.82 5.92
N SER A 151 -10.57 6.94 5.21
CA SER A 151 -10.64 6.98 3.75
C SER A 151 -9.49 7.76 3.11
N ASN A 152 -8.58 8.32 3.92
CA ASN A 152 -7.56 9.22 3.42
C ASN A 152 -6.21 8.99 4.11
N THR A 153 -5.28 8.45 3.34
CA THR A 153 -3.89 8.25 3.73
C THR A 153 -3.02 9.16 2.88
N MET A 154 -2.02 9.78 3.50
CA MET A 154 -0.99 10.53 2.83
C MET A 154 0.37 9.90 3.08
N ARG A 155 1.15 9.73 2.02
CA ARG A 155 2.50 9.18 2.08
C ARG A 155 3.45 10.13 1.37
N GLY A 156 4.67 10.26 1.88
CA GLY A 156 5.66 11.10 1.24
C GLY A 156 7.03 11.08 1.91
N CYS A 157 7.84 12.08 1.58
CA CYS A 157 9.15 12.33 2.19
C CYS A 157 9.05 13.47 3.20
N GLU A 158 9.69 13.32 4.35
CA GLU A 158 9.62 14.26 5.46
C GLU A 158 10.15 15.64 5.07
N ALA A 159 11.28 15.71 4.34
CA ALA A 159 11.88 16.97 3.93
C ALA A 159 11.08 17.74 2.86
N THR A 160 10.11 17.11 2.21
CA THR A 160 9.36 17.73 1.10
C THR A 160 7.91 18.02 1.48
N ASN A 161 7.17 17.01 1.96
CA ASN A 161 5.71 17.03 1.98
C ASN A 161 5.12 16.81 3.38
N ILE A 162 5.91 16.89 4.46
CA ILE A 162 5.34 16.67 5.79
C ILE A 162 4.28 17.73 6.07
N PRO A 163 3.02 17.34 6.33
CA PRO A 163 1.98 18.30 6.67
C PRO A 163 2.23 18.89 8.05
N ASP A 164 1.97 20.19 8.25
CA ASP A 164 1.96 20.82 9.58
C ASP A 164 1.01 20.08 10.55
N SER A 165 -0.03 19.47 9.98
CA SER A 165 -0.99 18.58 10.60
C SER A 165 -0.53 17.11 10.60
N CYS A 166 0.70 16.81 11.02
CA CYS A 166 1.08 15.44 11.42
C CYS A 166 0.88 15.18 12.94
N PRO A 167 -0.33 15.33 13.55
CA PRO A 167 -0.51 14.98 14.94
C PRO A 167 -0.87 13.49 15.08
N HIS A 168 -0.29 12.89 16.12
CA HIS A 168 -0.65 11.60 16.75
C HIS A 168 -0.34 10.27 16.02
N VAL A 169 -0.38 10.14 14.69
CA VAL A 169 0.06 8.90 13.99
C VAL A 169 0.80 9.22 12.69
N CYS A 170 2.02 9.75 12.83
CA CYS A 170 2.94 10.05 11.74
C CYS A 170 4.09 9.04 11.79
N LEU A 171 3.98 7.96 11.01
CA LEU A 171 4.95 6.87 11.07
C LEU A 171 6.09 7.16 10.13
N LYS A 172 7.31 7.07 10.64
CA LYS A 172 8.52 7.43 9.91
C LYS A 172 9.46 6.25 9.84
N CYS A 173 10.13 6.13 8.70
CA CYS A 173 11.10 5.08 8.45
C CYS A 173 12.13 5.58 7.42
N ASN A 174 13.31 4.97 7.37
CA ASN A 174 14.50 5.53 6.73
C ASN A 174 15.15 4.59 5.71
N TYR A 175 14.35 3.78 5.01
CA TYR A 175 14.83 2.92 3.92
C TYR A 175 13.85 2.94 2.74
N ASN A 176 14.32 2.55 1.56
CA ASN A 176 13.53 2.62 0.33
C ASN A 176 12.21 1.83 0.44
N GLY A 177 11.09 2.50 0.16
CA GLY A 177 9.76 1.90 0.15
C GLY A 177 9.25 1.45 1.53
N CYS A 178 9.89 1.88 2.63
CA CYS A 178 9.53 1.46 3.98
C CYS A 178 8.10 1.84 4.39
N ASN A 179 7.55 2.89 3.78
CA ASN A 179 6.18 3.33 3.99
C ASN A 179 5.20 2.57 3.09
N THR A 180 5.34 1.25 2.93
CA THR A 180 4.46 0.41 2.09
C THR A 180 3.28 -0.20 2.86
N GLU A 181 3.36 -0.30 4.18
CA GLU A 181 2.37 -1.06 4.95
C GLU A 181 0.98 -0.45 4.84
N LYS A 182 -0.03 -1.32 4.77
CA LYS A 182 -1.44 -0.93 4.61
C LYS A 182 -1.89 -0.13 5.83
N THR A 183 -2.44 1.06 5.60
CA THR A 183 -2.82 1.94 6.71
C THR A 183 -4.10 1.55 7.41
N ILE A 184 -4.94 0.75 6.76
CA ILE A 184 -6.22 0.32 7.31
C ILE A 184 -6.35 -1.17 7.08
N THR A 185 -6.43 -1.90 8.18
CA THR A 185 -6.69 -3.33 8.17
C THR A 185 -8.12 -3.58 8.64
N GLU A 186 -8.70 -4.69 8.21
CA GLU A 186 -10.03 -5.09 8.66
C GLU A 186 -9.88 -6.33 9.54
N SER A 187 -10.56 -6.33 10.68
CA SER A 187 -10.67 -7.48 11.57
C SER A 187 -12.14 -7.84 11.76
N ARG A 188 -12.53 -9.07 11.50
CA ARG A 188 -13.89 -9.56 11.73
C ARG A 188 -14.07 -10.09 13.15
N CYS A 189 -15.21 -9.77 13.74
CA CYS A 189 -15.62 -10.32 15.04
C CYS A 189 -17.00 -10.98 14.92
N LEU A 190 -17.21 -12.05 15.67
CA LEU A 190 -18.53 -12.64 15.84
C LEU A 190 -19.47 -11.59 16.44
N GLN A 191 -20.62 -11.34 15.80
CA GLN A 191 -21.65 -10.43 16.28
C GLN A 191 -22.95 -11.18 16.54
N CYS A 192 -23.35 -11.24 17.80
CA CYS A 192 -24.55 -11.95 18.21
C CYS A 192 -25.04 -11.47 19.57
N THR A 193 -26.30 -11.78 19.87
CA THR A 193 -26.90 -11.55 21.18
C THR A 193 -27.73 -12.77 21.55
N HIS A 194 -27.49 -13.31 22.74
CA HIS A 194 -28.31 -14.32 23.39
C HIS A 194 -28.91 -13.73 24.67
N ASN A 195 -30.20 -13.96 24.90
CA ASN A 195 -30.81 -13.75 26.20
C ASN A 195 -31.95 -14.75 26.43
N ARG A 196 -32.44 -14.83 27.67
CA ARG A 196 -33.51 -15.75 28.07
C ARG A 196 -34.78 -15.67 27.21
N LEU A 197 -35.16 -14.48 26.74
CA LEU A 197 -36.38 -14.27 25.95
C LEU A 197 -36.16 -14.45 24.44
N SER A 198 -34.91 -14.36 23.98
CA SER A 198 -34.49 -14.56 22.59
C SER A 198 -33.21 -15.41 22.57
N PRO A 199 -33.35 -16.74 22.76
CA PRO A 199 -32.20 -17.64 22.77
C PRO A 199 -31.55 -17.67 21.40
N ASN A 200 -30.26 -17.33 21.35
CA ASN A 200 -29.44 -17.48 20.16
C ASN A 200 -28.39 -18.56 20.38
N PRO A 201 -28.55 -19.77 19.82
CA PRO A 201 -27.60 -20.85 19.97
C PRO A 201 -26.26 -20.52 19.32
N ASP A 202 -26.22 -19.84 18.16
CA ASP A 202 -24.94 -19.46 17.51
C ASP A 202 -24.08 -18.53 18.38
N CYS A 203 -24.71 -17.74 19.24
CA CYS A 203 -24.01 -16.90 20.21
C CYS A 203 -23.46 -17.68 21.42
N LEU A 204 -24.06 -18.83 21.69
CA LEU A 204 -23.67 -19.75 22.75
C LEU A 204 -22.71 -20.85 22.25
N ARG A 205 -22.79 -21.29 20.97
CA ARG A 205 -21.85 -22.10 20.17
C ARG A 205 -22.50 -22.63 18.87
N ASN A 206 -21.66 -22.88 17.85
CA ASN A 206 -21.90 -23.91 16.82
C ASN A 206 -20.64 -24.81 16.71
N GLN A 207 -20.81 -26.10 16.45
CA GLN A 207 -19.73 -27.08 16.29
C GLN A 207 -19.74 -27.59 14.86
N VAL A 208 -18.59 -27.62 14.20
CA VAL A 208 -18.42 -28.38 12.96
C VAL A 208 -17.91 -29.77 13.35
N GLU A 209 -18.64 -30.81 12.97
CA GLU A 209 -18.11 -32.17 13.04
C GLU A 209 -16.87 -32.26 12.12
N SER A 210 -15.72 -32.55 12.72
CA SER A 210 -14.52 -32.94 11.99
C SER A 210 -14.22 -34.37 12.41
N GLU A 211 -14.13 -35.26 11.42
CA GLU A 211 -14.01 -36.72 11.63
C GLU A 211 -12.74 -37.13 12.41
N ASP A 212 -11.77 -36.23 12.62
CA ASP A 212 -10.42 -36.59 13.12
C ASP A 212 -9.82 -35.69 14.23
N ALA A 213 -10.57 -34.78 14.87
CA ALA A 213 -10.01 -33.95 15.95
C ALA A 213 -10.98 -33.71 17.11
N GLN A 214 -10.42 -33.59 18.33
CA GLN A 214 -11.15 -33.14 19.53
C GLN A 214 -12.12 -32.00 19.19
N PRO A 215 -13.33 -31.94 19.81
CA PRO A 215 -14.36 -30.97 19.46
C PRO A 215 -13.79 -29.56 19.51
N ARG A 216 -13.51 -28.98 18.33
CA ARG A 216 -13.06 -27.60 18.21
C ARG A 216 -14.26 -26.73 17.94
N CYS A 217 -14.35 -25.69 18.74
CA CYS A 217 -15.31 -24.62 18.58
C CYS A 217 -14.97 -23.90 17.27
N SER A 218 -15.81 -24.07 16.24
CA SER A 218 -15.60 -23.46 14.94
C SER A 218 -16.91 -22.87 14.46
N LEU A 219 -16.85 -21.63 14.02
CA LEU A 219 -17.94 -21.00 13.29
C LEU A 219 -17.99 -21.62 11.89
N ASP A 220 -19.17 -22.06 11.45
CA ASP A 220 -19.37 -22.37 10.04
C ASP A 220 -19.49 -21.04 9.27
N ASN A 221 -18.78 -20.90 8.15
CA ASN A 221 -18.67 -19.62 7.42
C ASN A 221 -20.00 -19.16 6.81
N THR A 222 -21.02 -20.01 6.79
CA THR A 222 -22.26 -19.80 6.02
C THR A 222 -23.41 -19.16 6.82
N THR A 223 -23.33 -19.07 8.15
CA THR A 223 -24.49 -18.70 9.00
C THR A 223 -24.26 -17.55 9.99
N VAL A 224 -23.06 -16.98 10.05
CA VAL A 224 -22.68 -16.13 11.18
C VAL A 224 -22.68 -14.64 10.84
N THR A 225 -23.53 -13.88 11.53
CA THR A 225 -23.48 -12.42 11.53
C THR A 225 -22.17 -11.94 12.16
N HIS A 226 -21.48 -11.05 11.47
CA HIS A 226 -20.21 -10.50 11.92
C HIS A 226 -20.20 -8.98 11.76
N CYS A 227 -19.41 -8.34 12.60
CA CYS A 227 -19.02 -6.94 12.41
C CYS A 227 -17.57 -6.88 11.94
N VAL A 228 -17.21 -5.73 11.36
CA VAL A 228 -15.85 -5.46 10.90
C VAL A 228 -15.29 -4.28 11.68
N ASN A 229 -14.19 -4.51 12.40
CA ASN A 229 -13.32 -3.46 12.90
C ASN A 229 -12.46 -2.94 11.75
N ARG A 230 -12.52 -1.63 11.48
CA ARG A 230 -11.54 -0.97 10.63
C ARG A 230 -10.43 -0.44 11.51
N VAL A 231 -9.31 -1.14 11.49
CA VAL A 231 -8.15 -0.89 12.33
C VAL A 231 -7.22 0.06 11.62
N MET A 232 -7.09 1.28 12.14
CA MET A 232 -6.07 2.20 11.69
C MET A 232 -4.69 1.67 12.07
N TYR A 233 -3.71 1.91 11.22
CA TYR A 233 -2.33 1.55 11.50
C TYR A 233 -1.84 2.22 12.79
N GLY A 234 -1.24 1.44 13.67
CA GLY A 234 -0.84 1.90 15.00
C GLY A 234 -1.96 1.96 16.04
N HIS A 235 -3.22 1.75 15.65
CA HIS A 235 -4.35 1.58 16.57
C HIS A 235 -4.68 0.10 16.79
N ARG A 236 -5.52 -0.15 17.81
CA ARG A 236 -5.98 -1.48 18.18
C ARG A 236 -7.46 -1.47 18.48
N GLU A 237 -8.21 -2.13 17.62
CA GLU A 237 -9.61 -2.47 17.80
C GLU A 237 -9.69 -3.95 18.17
N ASN A 238 -10.63 -4.26 19.05
CA ASN A 238 -10.77 -5.57 19.64
C ASN A 238 -12.14 -6.16 19.31
N CYS A 239 -12.23 -7.48 19.36
CA CYS A 239 -13.52 -8.13 19.51
C CYS A 239 -13.85 -8.19 21.00
N PHE A 240 -15.12 -8.04 21.36
CA PHE A 240 -15.58 -8.17 22.74
C PHE A 240 -16.55 -9.36 22.91
N THR A 241 -16.58 -9.88 24.13
CA THR A 241 -17.62 -10.76 24.66
C THR A 241 -18.07 -10.20 26.00
N TYR A 242 -19.34 -9.82 26.08
CA TYR A 242 -20.01 -9.38 27.29
C TYR A 242 -20.90 -10.50 27.82
N GLN A 243 -20.84 -10.72 29.13
CA GLN A 243 -21.65 -11.73 29.83
C GLN A 243 -22.22 -11.17 31.12
N ASN A 244 -23.53 -11.34 31.31
CA ASN A 244 -24.22 -11.04 32.55
C ASN A 244 -24.99 -12.28 33.02
N THR A 245 -24.52 -12.88 34.11
CA THR A 245 -25.10 -14.11 34.66
C THR A 245 -26.45 -13.88 35.34
N GLN A 246 -26.77 -12.67 35.79
CA GLN A 246 -28.05 -12.35 36.42
C GLN A 246 -29.18 -12.26 35.39
N THR A 247 -28.88 -11.76 34.20
CA THR A 247 -29.86 -11.58 33.11
C THR A 247 -29.75 -12.63 32.01
N GLU A 248 -28.82 -13.58 32.15
CA GLU A 248 -28.50 -14.59 31.13
C GLU A 248 -28.18 -13.95 29.77
N LEU A 249 -27.64 -12.73 29.76
CA LEU A 249 -27.31 -11.99 28.55
C LEU A 249 -25.87 -12.28 28.13
N VAL A 250 -25.70 -12.74 26.90
CA VAL A 250 -24.39 -12.83 26.23
C VAL A 250 -24.46 -11.97 24.97
N GLN A 251 -23.48 -11.07 24.82
CA GLN A 251 -23.36 -10.24 23.62
C GLN A 251 -21.93 -10.27 23.12
N ARG A 252 -21.77 -10.42 21.80
CA ARG A 252 -20.46 -10.41 21.14
C ARG A 252 -20.47 -9.41 20.01
N GLY A 253 -19.32 -8.81 19.74
CA GLY A 253 -19.20 -7.86 18.64
C GLY A 253 -17.85 -7.15 18.60
N CYS A 254 -17.86 -6.00 17.95
CA CYS A 254 -16.70 -5.16 17.69
C CYS A 254 -16.59 -4.09 18.75
N SER A 255 -15.37 -3.76 19.20
CA SER A 255 -15.16 -2.69 20.17
C SER A 255 -15.71 -1.34 19.71
N THR A 256 -15.77 -1.11 18.39
CA THR A 256 -16.35 0.08 17.76
C THR A 256 -17.86 0.23 17.95
N THR A 257 -18.58 -0.88 18.17
CA THR A 257 -20.03 -0.90 18.41
C THR A 257 -20.39 -1.33 19.83
N MET A 258 -19.38 -1.41 20.71
CA MET A 258 -19.57 -1.85 22.09
C MET A 258 -20.39 -0.83 22.86
N GLY A 259 -21.47 -1.29 23.50
CA GLY A 259 -22.30 -0.47 24.37
C GLY A 259 -21.66 -0.21 25.73
N PHE A 260 -22.31 0.60 26.55
CA PHE A 260 -21.96 0.76 27.96
C PHE A 260 -22.63 -0.34 28.79
N TYR A 261 -21.83 -1.11 29.53
CA TYR A 261 -22.31 -2.17 30.43
C TYR A 261 -22.05 -1.79 31.89
N SER A 262 -23.11 -1.60 32.67
CA SER A 262 -23.02 -1.17 34.09
C SER A 262 -22.74 -2.32 35.08
N SER A 263 -22.90 -3.56 34.64
CA SER A 263 -22.69 -4.79 35.41
C SER A 263 -22.29 -5.92 34.47
N GLY A 264 -21.86 -7.07 34.98
CA GLY A 264 -21.38 -8.19 34.17
C GLY A 264 -19.88 -8.14 33.89
N VAL A 265 -19.41 -9.02 33.00
CA VAL A 265 -17.99 -9.16 32.65
C VAL A 265 -17.81 -8.92 31.15
N VAL A 266 -16.82 -8.11 30.79
CA VAL A 266 -16.42 -7.87 29.40
C VAL A 266 -15.02 -8.43 29.20
N THR A 267 -14.88 -9.35 28.24
CA THR A 267 -13.58 -9.87 27.79
C THR A 267 -13.28 -9.35 26.39
N GLN A 268 -12.05 -8.94 26.14
CA GLN A 268 -11.60 -8.45 24.83
C GLN A 268 -10.47 -9.32 24.29
N CYS A 269 -10.41 -9.46 22.97
CA CYS A 269 -9.36 -10.18 22.28
C CYS A 269 -9.04 -9.52 20.93
N HIS A 270 -7.92 -9.92 20.33
CA HIS A 270 -7.47 -9.43 19.04
C HIS A 270 -7.32 -10.58 18.03
N GLY A 271 -7.63 -10.29 16.76
CA GLY A 271 -7.55 -11.23 15.64
C GLY A 271 -8.90 -11.62 15.05
N GLU A 272 -8.86 -12.19 13.84
CA GLU A 272 -10.05 -12.67 13.12
C GLU A 272 -10.86 -13.65 14.00
N PHE A 273 -12.12 -13.31 14.25
CA PHE A 273 -13.06 -14.11 15.02
C PHE A 273 -12.52 -14.60 16.37
N CYS A 274 -11.61 -13.85 17.01
CA CYS A 274 -11.01 -14.27 18.28
C CYS A 274 -12.05 -14.43 19.41
N ASN A 275 -13.17 -13.70 19.31
CA ASN A 275 -14.30 -13.79 20.23
C ASN A 275 -15.27 -14.90 19.85
N ALA A 276 -14.88 -15.86 19.01
CA ALA A 276 -15.69 -17.02 18.64
C ALA A 276 -15.57 -18.19 19.63
N ASN A 277 -14.76 -18.03 20.68
CA ASN A 277 -14.53 -19.11 21.63
C ASN A 277 -15.83 -19.62 22.27
N CYS A 278 -15.82 -20.91 22.51
CA CYS A 278 -16.85 -21.68 23.17
C CYS A 278 -17.24 -21.13 24.54
N GLN A 279 -18.54 -20.94 24.81
CA GLN A 279 -19.05 -20.60 26.15
C GLN A 279 -19.70 -21.79 26.83
N ASP A 280 -19.41 -21.99 28.11
CA ASP A 280 -19.94 -23.13 28.85
C ASP A 280 -21.46 -23.02 28.96
N ILE A 281 -22.17 -24.05 28.49
CA ILE A 281 -23.63 -24.11 28.56
C ILE A 281 -24.00 -24.70 29.93
N VAL A 282 -25.01 -24.13 30.55
CA VAL A 282 -25.63 -24.67 31.77
C VAL A 282 -27.08 -25.00 31.43
N CYS A 283 -27.47 -26.25 31.70
CA CYS A 283 -28.75 -26.81 31.33
C CYS A 283 -29.58 -26.97 32.61
N ALA A 284 -30.89 -26.67 32.58
CA ALA A 284 -31.78 -27.14 33.63
C ALA A 284 -31.87 -28.67 33.56
N ALA A 285 -31.57 -29.34 34.67
CA ALA A 285 -31.57 -30.80 34.76
C ALA A 285 -32.60 -31.22 35.80
N CYS A 286 -33.66 -31.89 35.37
CA CYS A 286 -34.74 -32.25 36.27
C CYS A 286 -35.49 -33.48 35.74
N ASN A 287 -35.95 -34.33 36.68
CA ASN A 287 -36.72 -35.54 36.36
C ASN A 287 -38.18 -35.36 36.79
N SER A 288 -39.10 -35.39 35.81
CA SER A 288 -40.54 -35.22 36.05
C SER A 288 -41.21 -36.35 36.83
N THR A 289 -40.58 -37.54 36.95
CA THR A 289 -41.09 -38.62 37.80
C THR A 289 -40.72 -38.43 39.27
N ALA A 290 -39.64 -37.70 39.55
CA ALA A 290 -39.14 -37.44 40.90
C ALA A 290 -39.59 -36.09 41.44
N ASP A 291 -39.77 -35.10 40.57
CA ASP A 291 -40.22 -33.75 40.91
C ASP A 291 -41.41 -33.33 40.02
N PRO A 292 -42.64 -33.22 40.56
CA PRO A 292 -43.78 -32.72 39.82
C PRO A 292 -43.59 -31.29 39.28
N GLY A 293 -42.74 -30.48 39.93
CA GLY A 293 -42.40 -29.11 39.55
C GLY A 293 -41.58 -29.02 38.26
N CYS A 294 -40.99 -30.14 37.81
CA CYS A 294 -40.23 -30.23 36.58
C CYS A 294 -41.01 -29.76 35.36
N ARG A 295 -42.27 -30.20 35.26
CA ARG A 295 -43.17 -29.88 34.14
C ARG A 295 -43.60 -28.42 34.14
N ALA A 296 -43.55 -27.76 35.29
CA ALA A 296 -43.87 -26.34 35.41
C ALA A 296 -42.73 -25.44 34.91
N GLY A 297 -41.50 -25.97 34.75
CA GLY A 297 -40.34 -25.23 34.24
C GLY A 297 -39.87 -24.08 35.15
N ARG A 298 -40.28 -24.07 36.42
CA ARG A 298 -39.97 -22.99 37.38
C ARG A 298 -38.98 -23.47 38.43
N ASN A 299 -37.93 -22.67 38.65
CA ASN A 299 -36.91 -22.90 39.68
C ASN A 299 -36.24 -24.28 39.59
N LEU A 300 -35.99 -24.76 38.37
CA LEU A 300 -35.30 -26.04 38.16
C LEU A 300 -33.82 -25.93 38.55
N PRO A 301 -33.24 -26.99 39.15
CA PRO A 301 -31.80 -27.04 39.36
C PRO A 301 -31.09 -27.07 38.02
N THR A 302 -29.92 -26.43 37.97
CA THR A 302 -29.12 -26.29 36.76
C THR A 302 -27.78 -26.99 36.93
N GLU A 303 -27.32 -27.63 35.86
CA GLU A 303 -26.06 -28.37 35.82
C GLU A 303 -25.22 -27.90 34.63
N LYS A 304 -23.90 -27.83 34.85
CA LYS A 304 -22.96 -27.51 33.78
C LYS A 304 -22.96 -28.66 32.78
N CYS A 305 -23.29 -28.36 31.53
CA CYS A 305 -23.36 -29.41 30.51
C CYS A 305 -21.94 -29.88 30.13
N ALA A 306 -21.83 -31.09 29.59
CA ALA A 306 -20.55 -31.65 29.20
C ALA A 306 -19.83 -30.78 28.14
N ALA A 307 -18.51 -30.89 28.06
CA ALA A 307 -17.76 -30.22 27.02
C ALA A 307 -18.25 -30.69 25.65
N GLY A 308 -18.75 -29.75 24.84
CA GLY A 308 -19.32 -30.04 23.53
C GLY A 308 -20.85 -30.16 23.48
N THR A 309 -21.56 -29.91 24.59
CA THR A 309 -23.01 -29.69 24.52
C THR A 309 -23.30 -28.41 23.72
N THR A 310 -24.24 -28.50 22.77
CA THR A 310 -24.62 -27.41 21.84
C THR A 310 -25.94 -26.73 22.20
N ALA A 311 -26.85 -27.44 22.86
CA ALA A 311 -28.11 -26.88 23.36
C ALA A 311 -28.68 -27.71 24.52
N CYS A 312 -29.58 -27.11 25.28
CA CYS A 312 -30.40 -27.82 26.27
C CYS A 312 -31.65 -28.36 25.58
N TYR A 313 -32.02 -29.62 25.85
CA TYR A 313 -33.25 -30.21 25.36
C TYR A 313 -34.05 -30.80 26.52
N SER A 314 -35.37 -30.73 26.42
CA SER A 314 -36.29 -31.45 27.28
C SER A 314 -36.78 -32.71 26.56
N CYS A 315 -36.60 -33.88 27.17
CA CYS A 315 -37.12 -35.14 26.64
C CYS A 315 -38.22 -35.64 27.59
N GLU A 316 -39.44 -35.84 27.09
CA GLU A 316 -40.45 -36.61 27.80
C GLU A 316 -40.33 -38.08 27.36
N GLN A 317 -39.86 -38.94 28.26
CA GLN A 317 -40.04 -40.39 28.09
C GLN A 317 -41.46 -40.73 28.55
N GLY A 318 -42.29 -41.17 27.60
CA GLY A 318 -43.63 -41.67 27.84
C GLY A 318 -43.65 -43.07 28.44
#